data_AF-A0A849YXT1-F1
#
_entry.id   AF-A0A849YXT1-F1
#
_cell.length_a   1.000
_cell.length_b   1.000
_cell.length_c   1.000
_cell.angle_alpha   90.00
_cell.angle_beta   90.00
_cell.angle_gamma   90.00
#
_symmetry.space_group_name_H-M   'P 1'
#
loop_
_entity.id
_entity.type
_entity.pdbx_description
1 polymer ?
#
loop_
_entity_poly.entity_id
_entity_poly.type
_entity_poly.pdbx_seq_one_letter_code
_entity_poly.pdbx_strand_id
1 'polypeptide(L)'
;MLVASRSQKFFALALVVSALLGPHVAEAAGKKDKEATKLITTALDEDYLNLEFDKAEGNLKKALKTCGKDQCSPEVVGKIHVALATVHGVGQKKLDVAKADLVEALKADPNAKLIEGLNPPELEAKFKEAKAEAGGSGKGGEGGEGGEGGEGGEGGEGGEAGSKPQPAGDFDHTPLAEQAVNYPVPVFAEIPDELGAEKVIVRYKPYGGTKWETLQLEKMDGGFGGEIPCAAVTTTGELKYYIIGSEAGGTPVATAGSLKNPYKVKIKNKITGDKPSLPGKNPPKKCVIATDCPPGLPGCENVRGDKEEGRSCDATSECQQGLICLNGACTPGDDGTSTGGGTKPWNTKGAHHYISLAGQLDLAYISSAEDVCSKGSSATYVCTREGTDDQFFGTPGDVRGTNGISGGLALAGGRILAGYDYEFDFDVVGLGIGARIGYAFGGPNLSDAGPDADEGDDKKFPKGNSFLPFHGEGRVQLRFMNPSMQGGDFAPHAFIGFGGGQVNASVPVTVCNTTDPEADPGDDCPGETKVDAFQLTGLTFASFGGGATYMIVDNFGITADIKFMVLFPTVGFVIAPSIAPVVAF
;
A
#
# COMPACT_ATOMS: atom_id res chain seq x y z
N MET A 1 1.96 -47.64 -40.80
CA MET A 1 2.91 -47.37 -39.70
C MET A 1 3.31 -45.89 -39.82
N LEU A 2 2.96 -45.12 -38.79
CA LEU A 2 3.29 -43.72 -38.45
C LEU A 2 3.77 -42.70 -39.52
N VAL A 3 2.83 -41.81 -39.87
CA VAL A 3 2.83 -40.33 -39.67
C VAL A 3 4.05 -39.50 -40.11
N ALA A 4 3.91 -38.90 -41.31
CA ALA A 4 3.99 -37.46 -41.66
C ALA A 4 4.73 -36.51 -40.68
N SER A 5 5.82 -35.82 -41.07
CA SER A 5 5.95 -34.70 -42.02
C SER A 5 5.89 -33.31 -41.36
N ARG A 6 7.07 -32.67 -41.31
CA ARG A 6 7.41 -31.29 -41.73
C ARG A 6 6.71 -30.06 -41.11
N SER A 7 7.59 -29.16 -40.66
CA SER A 7 7.71 -27.75 -41.07
C SER A 7 7.37 -26.66 -40.05
N GLN A 8 8.36 -25.79 -39.90
CA GLN A 8 8.32 -24.41 -39.39
C GLN A 8 7.11 -23.62 -39.92
N LYS A 9 6.52 -22.76 -39.07
CA LYS A 9 6.09 -21.38 -39.37
C LYS A 9 5.50 -20.67 -38.11
N PHE A 10 5.97 -19.44 -37.91
CA PHE A 10 5.26 -18.24 -37.44
C PHE A 10 3.92 -18.36 -36.69
N PHE A 11 3.84 -17.76 -35.50
CA PHE A 11 2.62 -17.18 -34.89
C PHE A 11 3.07 -15.99 -34.01
N ALA A 12 3.00 -14.74 -34.49
CA ALA A 12 1.83 -13.85 -34.52
C ALA A 12 1.50 -13.24 -33.14
N LEU A 13 2.05 -12.03 -32.95
CA LEU A 13 1.70 -11.02 -31.95
C LEU A 13 0.25 -10.56 -32.20
N ALA A 14 -0.66 -10.76 -31.24
CA ALA A 14 -2.03 -10.27 -31.33
C ALA A 14 -2.24 -9.10 -30.35
N LEU A 15 -2.23 -7.90 -30.91
CA LEU A 15 -2.76 -6.65 -30.37
C LEU A 15 -4.29 -6.79 -30.23
N VAL A 16 -4.83 -6.59 -29.02
CA VAL A 16 -6.27 -6.34 -28.82
C VAL A 16 -6.41 -4.93 -28.27
N VAL A 17 -6.67 -3.99 -29.19
CA VAL A 17 -7.28 -2.69 -28.92
C VAL A 17 -8.79 -2.90 -29.07
N SER A 18 -9.56 -2.70 -28.00
CA SER A 18 -10.97 -2.27 -28.05
C SER A 18 -11.50 -1.99 -26.65
N ALA A 19 -11.66 -0.71 -26.31
CA ALA A 19 -12.94 -0.09 -25.94
C ALA A 19 -12.70 1.23 -25.18
N LEU A 20 -12.71 2.34 -25.92
CA LEU A 20 -13.15 3.64 -25.43
C LEU A 20 -14.68 3.63 -25.41
N LEU A 21 -15.32 4.12 -24.33
CA LEU A 21 -16.49 5.02 -24.30
C LEU A 21 -17.14 5.15 -22.89
N GLY A 22 -16.87 6.28 -22.22
CA GLY A 22 -17.78 7.09 -21.37
C GLY A 22 -17.88 6.81 -19.84
N PRO A 23 -18.39 7.75 -19.01
CA PRO A 23 -18.42 9.22 -19.11
C PRO A 23 -17.83 9.95 -17.86
N HIS A 24 -17.68 11.27 -17.98
CA HIS A 24 -17.25 12.23 -16.97
C HIS A 24 -18.12 12.23 -15.68
N VAL A 25 -17.64 11.67 -14.55
CA VAL A 25 -18.24 11.85 -13.19
C VAL A 25 -17.19 11.97 -12.06
N ALA A 26 -15.89 11.95 -12.35
CA ALA A 26 -14.87 11.71 -11.32
C ALA A 26 -14.69 12.83 -10.26
N GLU A 27 -15.14 14.06 -10.49
CA GLU A 27 -14.89 15.18 -9.58
C GLU A 27 -15.98 15.40 -8.51
N ALA A 28 -17.20 14.89 -8.74
CA ALA A 28 -18.30 14.96 -7.77
C ALA A 28 -18.27 13.81 -6.75
N ALA A 29 -17.72 12.66 -7.14
CA ALA A 29 -17.67 11.46 -6.29
C ALA A 29 -16.81 11.66 -5.03
N GLY A 30 -15.66 12.33 -5.13
CA GLY A 30 -14.71 12.42 -4.01
C GLY A 30 -15.23 13.14 -2.75
N LYS A 31 -16.15 14.12 -2.87
CA LYS A 31 -16.74 14.80 -1.69
C LYS A 31 -17.87 13.97 -1.06
N LYS A 32 -18.70 13.33 -1.89
CA LYS A 32 -19.83 12.52 -1.43
C LYS A 32 -19.39 11.17 -0.90
N ASP A 33 -18.32 10.61 -1.44
CA ASP A 33 -17.63 9.43 -0.91
C ASP A 33 -17.15 9.63 0.52
N LYS A 34 -16.53 10.79 0.82
CA LYS A 34 -16.10 11.13 2.17
C LYS A 34 -17.27 11.26 3.14
N GLU A 35 -18.36 11.89 2.72
CA GLU A 35 -19.59 12.04 3.52
C GLU A 35 -20.25 10.67 3.80
N ALA A 36 -20.37 9.83 2.78
CA ALA A 36 -20.92 8.48 2.90
C ALA A 36 -20.03 7.58 3.77
N THR A 37 -18.71 7.64 3.61
CA THR A 37 -17.76 6.88 4.42
C THR A 37 -17.86 7.26 5.89
N LYS A 38 -18.02 8.54 6.22
CA LYS A 38 -18.25 8.97 7.61
C LYS A 38 -19.51 8.36 8.22
N LEU A 39 -20.59 8.26 7.45
CA LEU A 39 -21.83 7.61 7.89
C LEU A 39 -21.66 6.09 8.08
N ILE A 40 -20.87 5.43 7.23
CA ILE A 40 -20.51 4.02 7.41
C ILE A 40 -19.72 3.84 8.72
N THR A 41 -18.73 4.68 8.97
CA THR A 41 -17.93 4.65 10.21
C THR A 41 -18.81 4.87 11.43
N THR A 42 -19.69 5.87 11.44
CA THR A 42 -20.61 6.09 12.57
C THR A 42 -21.54 4.90 12.77
N ALA A 43 -22.09 4.33 11.70
CA ALA A 43 -22.99 3.19 11.82
C ALA A 43 -22.31 1.95 12.40
N LEU A 44 -21.08 1.63 11.98
CA LEU A 44 -20.38 0.43 12.40
C LEU A 44 -19.62 0.62 13.72
N ASP A 45 -18.93 1.75 13.90
CA ASP A 45 -18.03 1.97 15.04
C ASP A 45 -18.72 2.64 16.23
N GLU A 46 -19.95 3.14 16.06
CA GLU A 46 -20.74 3.72 17.15
C GLU A 46 -22.06 2.98 17.32
N ASP A 47 -22.96 3.06 16.34
CA ASP A 47 -24.33 2.57 16.52
C ASP A 47 -24.35 1.05 16.68
N TYR A 48 -23.64 0.31 15.82
CA TYR A 48 -23.59 -1.14 15.86
C TYR A 48 -22.86 -1.68 17.10
N LEU A 49 -21.73 -1.07 17.50
CA LEU A 49 -21.01 -1.49 18.70
C LEU A 49 -21.78 -1.22 19.99
N ASN A 50 -22.65 -0.20 20.00
CA ASN A 50 -23.55 0.08 21.14
C ASN A 50 -24.87 -0.70 21.05
N LEU A 51 -24.97 -1.71 20.18
CA LEU A 51 -26.18 -2.52 19.95
C LEU A 51 -27.40 -1.73 19.45
N GLU A 52 -27.19 -0.52 18.91
CA GLU A 52 -28.22 0.36 18.38
C GLU A 52 -28.45 0.08 16.87
N PHE A 53 -28.80 -1.17 16.53
CA PHE A 53 -28.85 -1.66 15.15
C PHE A 53 -29.81 -0.87 14.24
N ASP A 54 -30.93 -0.36 14.78
CA ASP A 54 -31.87 0.47 14.01
C ASP A 54 -31.26 1.83 13.63
N LYS A 55 -30.40 2.40 14.48
CA LYS A 55 -29.69 3.65 14.18
C LYS A 55 -28.58 3.41 13.16
N ALA A 56 -27.85 2.31 13.30
CA ALA A 56 -26.83 1.88 12.34
C ALA A 56 -27.44 1.72 10.93
N GLU A 57 -28.55 1.01 10.82
CA GLU A 57 -29.32 0.87 9.57
C GLU A 57 -29.77 2.23 9.03
N GLY A 58 -30.29 3.11 9.90
CA GLY A 58 -30.72 4.46 9.52
C GLY A 58 -29.60 5.33 8.94
N ASN A 59 -28.39 5.26 9.51
CA ASN A 59 -27.22 5.98 9.02
C ASN A 59 -26.69 5.42 7.70
N LEU A 60 -26.69 4.09 7.53
CA LEU A 60 -26.31 3.45 6.26
C LEU A 60 -27.30 3.75 5.13
N LYS A 61 -28.61 3.77 5.43
CA LYS A 61 -29.64 4.20 4.47
C LYS A 61 -29.50 5.68 4.10
N LYS A 62 -29.12 6.54 5.05
CA LYS A 62 -28.73 7.93 4.75
C LYS A 62 -27.49 8.00 3.86
N ALA A 63 -26.51 7.14 4.06
CA ALA A 63 -25.32 7.07 3.20
C ALA A 63 -25.70 6.72 1.75
N LEU A 64 -26.54 5.69 1.54
CA LEU A 64 -27.07 5.37 0.21
C LEU A 64 -27.83 6.54 -0.41
N LYS A 65 -28.68 7.23 0.37
CA LYS A 65 -29.41 8.40 -0.11
C LYS A 65 -28.47 9.56 -0.49
N THR A 66 -27.36 9.71 0.23
CA THR A 66 -26.32 10.71 -0.05
C THR A 66 -25.58 10.38 -1.35
N CYS A 67 -25.37 9.09 -1.63
CA CYS A 67 -24.74 8.60 -2.85
C CYS A 67 -25.62 8.68 -4.11
N GLY A 68 -26.94 8.67 -3.97
CA GLY A 68 -27.85 8.76 -5.12
C GLY A 68 -27.59 7.65 -6.15
N LYS A 69 -27.76 7.95 -7.44
CA LYS A 69 -27.53 6.96 -8.52
C LYS A 69 -26.06 6.84 -8.93
N ASP A 70 -25.32 7.95 -8.96
CA ASP A 70 -23.94 7.97 -9.48
C ASP A 70 -23.03 8.99 -8.76
N GLN A 71 -23.37 9.43 -7.54
CA GLN A 71 -22.59 10.44 -6.81
C GLN A 71 -21.54 9.85 -5.87
N CYS A 72 -21.50 8.53 -5.69
CA CYS A 72 -20.43 7.86 -4.96
C CYS A 72 -19.71 6.86 -5.85
N SER A 73 -18.45 6.58 -5.54
CA SER A 73 -17.72 5.50 -6.20
C SER A 73 -18.39 4.14 -5.95
N PRO A 74 -18.29 3.21 -6.92
CA PRO A 74 -18.87 1.88 -6.79
C PRO A 74 -18.35 1.13 -5.55
N GLU A 75 -17.08 1.33 -5.20
CA GLU A 75 -16.47 0.78 -3.99
C GLU A 75 -17.15 1.27 -2.70
N VAL A 76 -17.44 2.57 -2.60
CA VAL A 76 -18.13 3.12 -1.42
C VAL A 76 -19.56 2.60 -1.34
N VAL A 77 -20.28 2.54 -2.46
CA VAL A 77 -21.63 1.95 -2.51
C VAL A 77 -21.60 0.46 -2.09
N GLY A 78 -20.62 -0.29 -2.59
CA GLY A 78 -20.38 -1.68 -2.18
C GLY A 78 -20.15 -1.81 -0.67
N LYS A 79 -19.29 -0.95 -0.10
CA LYS A 79 -19.03 -0.91 1.36
C LYS A 79 -20.30 -0.61 2.17
N ILE A 80 -21.16 0.31 1.72
CA ILE A 80 -22.42 0.61 2.42
C ILE A 80 -23.32 -0.64 2.45
N HIS A 81 -23.43 -1.36 1.34
CA HIS A 81 -24.25 -2.58 1.27
C HIS A 81 -23.65 -3.74 2.08
N VAL A 82 -22.33 -3.91 2.12
CA VAL A 82 -21.68 -4.87 3.05
C VAL A 82 -21.95 -4.49 4.51
N ALA A 83 -21.90 -3.20 4.85
CA ALA A 83 -22.23 -2.73 6.18
C ALA A 83 -23.70 -2.99 6.54
N LEU A 84 -24.64 -2.77 5.60
CA LEU A 84 -26.07 -3.11 5.79
C LEU A 84 -26.26 -4.60 5.99
N ALA A 85 -25.57 -5.44 5.21
CA ALA A 85 -25.60 -6.89 5.38
C ALA A 85 -25.09 -7.32 6.76
N THR A 86 -24.08 -6.63 7.29
CA THR A 86 -23.55 -6.88 8.63
C THR A 86 -24.55 -6.48 9.71
N VAL A 87 -25.18 -5.32 9.58
CA VAL A 87 -26.24 -4.85 10.51
C VAL A 87 -27.45 -5.78 10.46
N HIS A 88 -27.98 -6.09 9.29
CA HIS A 88 -29.16 -6.94 9.14
C HIS A 88 -28.86 -8.39 9.51
N GLY A 89 -27.74 -8.95 9.02
CA GLY A 89 -27.41 -10.36 9.16
C GLY A 89 -26.90 -10.71 10.54
N VAL A 90 -25.92 -9.96 11.04
CA VAL A 90 -25.28 -10.22 12.33
C VAL A 90 -26.02 -9.51 13.46
N GLY A 91 -26.29 -8.21 13.31
CA GLY A 91 -26.95 -7.42 14.37
C GLY A 91 -28.43 -7.78 14.58
N GLN A 92 -29.20 -7.84 13.49
CA GLN A 92 -30.66 -8.06 13.54
C GLN A 92 -31.09 -9.51 13.28
N LYS A 93 -30.14 -10.42 12.99
CA LYS A 93 -30.40 -11.85 12.68
C LYS A 93 -31.35 -12.07 11.48
N LYS A 94 -31.33 -11.16 10.51
CA LYS A 94 -32.11 -11.19 9.25
C LYS A 94 -31.22 -11.58 8.06
N LEU A 95 -30.79 -12.84 8.02
CA LEU A 95 -29.85 -13.35 7.01
C LEU A 95 -30.36 -13.26 5.56
N ASP A 96 -31.68 -13.37 5.34
CA ASP A 96 -32.25 -13.24 3.98
C ASP A 96 -32.18 -11.81 3.47
N VAL A 97 -32.38 -10.82 4.36
CA VAL A 97 -32.20 -9.40 4.04
C VAL A 97 -30.73 -9.11 3.80
N ALA A 98 -29.84 -9.64 4.66
CA ALA A 98 -28.40 -9.50 4.49
C ALA A 98 -27.91 -10.07 3.15
N LYS A 99 -28.44 -11.21 2.70
CA LYS A 99 -28.12 -11.76 1.38
C LYS A 99 -28.49 -10.78 0.26
N ALA A 100 -29.67 -10.16 0.33
CA ALA A 100 -30.10 -9.18 -0.66
C ALA A 100 -29.15 -7.97 -0.69
N ASP A 101 -28.73 -7.47 0.49
CA ASP A 101 -27.74 -6.40 0.57
C ASP A 101 -26.39 -6.83 -0.03
N LEU A 102 -25.93 -8.05 0.22
CA LEU A 102 -24.68 -8.56 -0.35
C LEU A 102 -24.74 -8.73 -1.88
N VAL A 103 -25.91 -9.06 -2.43
CA VAL A 103 -26.13 -9.08 -3.88
C VAL A 103 -25.99 -7.66 -4.44
N GLU A 104 -26.60 -6.66 -3.80
CA GLU A 104 -26.43 -5.26 -4.22
C GLU A 104 -24.99 -4.76 -4.02
N ALA A 105 -24.30 -5.19 -2.97
CA ALA A 105 -22.89 -4.90 -2.75
C ALA A 105 -22.03 -5.40 -3.92
N LEU A 106 -22.27 -6.63 -4.37
CA LEU A 106 -21.50 -7.26 -5.46
C LEU A 106 -21.89 -6.74 -6.85
N LYS A 107 -23.12 -6.24 -7.01
CA LYS A 107 -23.55 -5.52 -8.22
C LYS A 107 -22.88 -4.15 -8.33
N ALA A 108 -22.72 -3.46 -7.20
CA ALA A 108 -22.05 -2.17 -7.13
C ALA A 108 -20.52 -2.34 -7.24
N ASP A 109 -19.92 -3.21 -6.43
CA ASP A 109 -18.50 -3.52 -6.42
C ASP A 109 -18.27 -5.04 -6.51
N PRO A 110 -17.87 -5.55 -7.68
CA PRO A 110 -17.54 -6.97 -7.86
C PRO A 110 -16.44 -7.48 -6.93
N ASN A 111 -15.61 -6.58 -6.39
CA ASN A 111 -14.51 -6.89 -5.48
C ASN A 111 -14.88 -6.70 -4.01
N ALA A 112 -16.15 -6.45 -3.68
CA ALA A 112 -16.60 -6.28 -2.31
C ALA A 112 -16.12 -7.43 -1.40
N LYS A 113 -15.81 -7.10 -0.15
CA LYS A 113 -15.36 -8.05 0.89
C LYS A 113 -16.17 -7.83 2.15
N LEU A 114 -16.42 -8.90 2.90
CA LEU A 114 -17.04 -8.79 4.22
C LEU A 114 -16.12 -8.06 5.19
N ILE A 115 -16.71 -7.45 6.22
CA ILE A 115 -15.97 -6.71 7.24
C ILE A 115 -15.25 -7.71 8.16
N GLU A 116 -13.93 -7.62 8.21
CA GLU A 116 -13.11 -8.49 9.05
C GLU A 116 -13.47 -8.34 10.53
N GLY A 117 -13.73 -9.47 11.20
CA GLY A 117 -14.13 -9.50 12.60
C GLY A 117 -15.62 -9.33 12.84
N LEU A 118 -16.41 -9.01 11.80
CA LEU A 118 -17.88 -8.96 11.82
C LEU A 118 -18.51 -9.91 10.77
N ASN A 119 -17.77 -10.95 10.36
CA ASN A 119 -18.12 -11.91 9.32
C ASN A 119 -18.30 -13.33 9.88
N PRO A 120 -19.37 -13.62 10.64
CA PRO A 120 -19.60 -14.98 11.10
C PRO A 120 -19.85 -15.95 9.95
N PRO A 121 -19.65 -17.27 10.16
CA PRO A 121 -19.78 -18.28 9.11
C PRO A 121 -21.13 -18.25 8.36
N GLU A 122 -22.20 -17.85 9.04
CA GLU A 122 -23.53 -17.70 8.45
C GLU A 122 -23.59 -16.55 7.44
N LEU A 123 -22.97 -15.41 7.74
CA LEU A 123 -22.86 -14.29 6.81
C LEU A 123 -21.91 -14.62 5.65
N GLU A 124 -20.83 -15.36 5.91
CA GLU A 124 -19.93 -15.85 4.86
C GLU A 124 -20.64 -16.81 3.88
N ALA A 125 -21.51 -17.68 4.40
CA ALA A 125 -22.34 -18.54 3.56
C ALA A 125 -23.27 -17.72 2.67
N LYS A 126 -23.94 -16.69 3.22
CA LYS A 126 -24.78 -15.78 2.44
C LYS A 126 -23.99 -14.96 1.42
N PHE A 127 -22.75 -14.60 1.71
CA PHE A 127 -21.88 -13.92 0.75
C PHE A 127 -21.49 -14.82 -0.43
N LYS A 128 -21.23 -16.10 -0.18
CA LYS A 128 -20.98 -17.08 -1.25
C LYS A 128 -22.23 -17.29 -2.12
N GLU A 129 -23.40 -17.39 -1.51
CA GLU A 129 -24.68 -17.45 -2.25
C GLU A 129 -24.90 -16.18 -3.09
N ALA A 130 -24.66 -15.00 -2.52
CA ALA A 130 -24.79 -13.72 -3.21
C ALA A 130 -23.81 -13.59 -4.40
N LYS A 131 -22.57 -14.09 -4.28
CA LYS A 131 -21.61 -14.17 -5.39
C LYS A 131 -22.10 -15.05 -6.54
N ALA A 132 -22.72 -16.19 -6.22
CA ALA A 132 -23.28 -17.06 -7.25
C ALA A 132 -24.47 -16.40 -7.98
N GLU A 133 -25.28 -15.63 -7.26
CA GLU A 133 -26.45 -14.91 -7.80
C GLU A 133 -26.06 -13.67 -8.62
N ALA A 134 -25.04 -12.93 -8.19
CA ALA A 134 -24.48 -11.82 -8.94
C ALA A 134 -23.65 -12.27 -10.17
N GLY A 135 -23.14 -13.51 -10.16
CA GLY A 135 -22.17 -14.07 -11.13
C GLY A 135 -22.74 -14.73 -12.40
N GLY A 136 -23.97 -14.44 -12.82
CA GLY A 136 -24.61 -14.97 -14.04
C GLY A 136 -23.97 -14.58 -15.40
N SER A 137 -22.76 -14.00 -15.40
CA SER A 137 -21.89 -13.88 -16.59
C SER A 137 -20.43 -13.98 -16.13
N GLY A 138 -19.78 -15.10 -16.45
CA GLY A 138 -18.38 -15.40 -16.09
C GLY A 138 -17.39 -14.38 -16.68
N LYS A 139 -16.17 -14.23 -16.16
CA LYS A 139 -15.21 -15.28 -15.76
C LYS A 139 -14.21 -14.68 -14.75
N GLY A 140 -13.90 -15.42 -13.69
CA GLY A 140 -12.99 -15.00 -12.62
C GLY A 140 -11.49 -15.14 -12.95
N GLY A 141 -10.70 -14.44 -12.13
CA GLY A 141 -9.23 -14.41 -12.08
C GLY A 141 -8.81 -13.10 -11.40
N GLU A 142 -8.95 -13.01 -10.08
CA GLU A 142 -7.83 -13.09 -9.12
C GLU A 142 -6.90 -11.86 -9.21
N GLY A 143 -7.16 -10.88 -8.34
CA GLY A 143 -6.34 -9.68 -8.13
C GLY A 143 -6.33 -9.34 -6.65
N GLY A 144 -5.16 -9.46 -6.05
CA GLY A 144 -4.88 -9.00 -4.69
C GLY A 144 -4.49 -7.53 -4.66
N GLU A 145 -4.68 -6.97 -3.45
CA GLU A 145 -4.08 -5.78 -2.84
C GLU A 145 -4.48 -4.35 -3.28
N GLY A 146 -4.49 -3.49 -2.23
CA GLY A 146 -4.60 -2.03 -2.23
C GLY A 146 -6.03 -1.54 -1.97
N GLY A 147 -6.35 -0.59 -1.08
CA GLY A 147 -5.60 0.36 -0.25
C GLY A 147 -6.65 1.35 0.31
N GLU A 148 -6.57 1.76 1.59
CA GLU A 148 -6.28 3.15 2.04
C GLU A 148 -7.26 4.24 1.56
N GLY A 149 -7.71 5.24 2.31
CA GLY A 149 -7.33 5.83 3.60
C GLY A 149 -8.07 7.19 3.76
N GLY A 150 -7.80 7.92 4.85
CA GLY A 150 -8.16 9.33 5.05
C GLY A 150 -8.80 9.58 6.42
N GLU A 151 -8.14 10.14 7.46
CA GLU A 151 -7.47 11.45 7.69
C GLU A 151 -8.33 12.48 8.45
N GLY A 152 -7.65 13.19 9.38
CA GLY A 152 -8.08 14.40 10.10
C GLY A 152 -8.14 14.21 11.63
N GLY A 153 -7.53 15.03 12.50
CA GLY A 153 -6.75 16.28 12.38
C GLY A 153 -6.22 16.67 13.78
N GLU A 154 -5.23 17.56 13.82
CA GLU A 154 -4.47 18.00 15.01
C GLU A 154 -5.19 19.03 15.91
N GLY A 155 -4.70 19.13 17.15
CA GLY A 155 -4.85 20.28 18.07
C GLY A 155 -4.11 20.06 19.39
N GLY A 156 -3.10 20.90 19.68
CA GLY A 156 -2.31 20.97 20.94
C GLY A 156 -3.16 21.38 22.16
N GLU A 157 -2.70 21.37 23.42
CA GLU A 157 -1.46 21.89 24.00
C GLU A 157 -1.02 21.08 25.25
N GLY A 158 0.21 21.32 25.71
CA GLY A 158 0.84 20.65 26.84
C GLY A 158 0.30 21.02 28.23
N GLY A 159 0.50 20.09 29.17
CA GLY A 159 0.27 20.28 30.60
C GLY A 159 0.67 19.02 31.38
N GLU A 160 1.56 19.19 32.36
CA GLU A 160 2.03 18.15 33.28
C GLU A 160 0.93 17.62 34.22
N ALA A 161 1.11 16.36 34.63
CA ALA A 161 0.59 15.67 35.83
C ALA A 161 -0.94 15.49 36.04
N GLY A 162 -1.34 14.21 36.12
CA GLY A 162 -2.62 13.76 36.68
C GLY A 162 -3.27 12.65 35.85
N SER A 163 -3.19 11.40 36.30
CA SER A 163 -3.89 10.25 35.68
C SER A 163 -5.40 10.52 35.63
N LYS A 164 -5.94 10.78 34.42
CA LYS A 164 -7.40 10.76 34.19
C LYS A 164 -7.93 9.34 34.44
N PRO A 165 -9.17 9.19 34.96
CA PRO A 165 -9.80 7.88 35.10
C PRO A 165 -9.86 7.17 33.74
N GLN A 166 -9.45 5.91 33.69
CA GLN A 166 -9.61 5.05 32.52
C GLN A 166 -11.12 4.76 32.32
N PRO A 167 -11.57 4.47 31.08
CA PRO A 167 -12.98 4.22 30.79
C PRO A 167 -13.54 3.01 31.55
N ALA A 168 -14.82 3.07 31.94
CA ALA A 168 -15.54 1.90 32.45
C ALA A 168 -16.10 1.06 31.28
N GLY A 169 -16.51 -0.18 31.58
CA GLY A 169 -17.09 -1.11 30.60
C GLY A 169 -18.26 -1.90 31.19
N ASP A 170 -18.88 -2.73 30.35
CA ASP A 170 -19.96 -3.65 30.70
C ASP A 170 -19.49 -4.84 31.56
N PHE A 171 -18.17 -5.02 31.69
CA PHE A 171 -17.52 -6.07 32.45
C PHE A 171 -16.23 -5.56 33.09
N ASP A 172 -15.70 -6.34 34.05
CA ASP A 172 -14.54 -5.95 34.83
C ASP A 172 -13.25 -6.10 34.01
N HIS A 173 -12.50 -5.01 33.94
CA HIS A 173 -11.19 -4.95 33.30
C HIS A 173 -10.31 -3.96 34.07
N THR A 174 -9.10 -4.39 34.44
CA THR A 174 -8.12 -3.50 35.07
C THR A 174 -7.10 -3.04 34.02
N PRO A 175 -7.21 -1.79 33.53
CA PRO A 175 -6.32 -1.28 32.50
C PRO A 175 -4.91 -1.01 33.02
N LEU A 176 -3.92 -1.31 32.19
CA LEU A 176 -2.52 -1.08 32.52
C LEU A 176 -2.18 0.41 32.38
N ALA A 177 -1.58 0.99 33.42
CA ALA A 177 -1.15 2.39 33.38
C ALA A 177 0.07 2.59 32.47
N GLU A 178 1.03 1.66 32.50
CA GLU A 178 2.29 1.72 31.76
C GLU A 178 2.86 0.35 31.43
N GLN A 179 3.67 0.28 30.37
CA GLN A 179 4.46 -0.89 30.00
C GLN A 179 5.82 -0.46 29.43
N ALA A 180 6.83 -1.32 29.55
CA ALA A 180 8.16 -1.07 29.00
C ALA A 180 8.23 -1.35 27.49
N VAL A 181 9.05 -0.60 26.76
CA VAL A 181 9.34 -0.85 25.33
C VAL A 181 9.85 -2.28 25.14
N ASN A 182 9.38 -2.95 24.08
CA ASN A 182 9.68 -4.34 23.73
C ASN A 182 9.24 -5.39 24.77
N TYR A 183 8.23 -5.08 25.59
CA TYR A 183 7.53 -6.07 26.40
C TYR A 183 6.09 -6.19 25.90
N PRO A 184 5.57 -7.41 25.65
CA PRO A 184 4.16 -7.58 25.31
C PRO A 184 3.26 -6.93 26.36
N VAL A 185 2.09 -6.43 25.94
CA VAL A 185 1.12 -5.80 26.84
C VAL A 185 0.06 -6.82 27.23
N PRO A 186 0.09 -7.38 28.45
CA PRO A 186 -0.94 -8.33 28.87
C PRO A 186 -2.26 -7.60 29.06
N VAL A 187 -3.34 -8.18 28.54
CA VAL A 187 -4.71 -7.68 28.68
C VAL A 187 -5.56 -8.82 29.20
N PHE A 188 -6.30 -8.57 30.28
CA PHE A 188 -7.17 -9.54 30.92
C PHE A 188 -8.55 -8.94 31.19
N ALA A 189 -9.62 -9.66 30.83
CA ALA A 189 -11.00 -9.25 31.02
C ALA A 189 -11.80 -10.33 31.75
N GLU A 190 -12.50 -9.93 32.82
CA GLU A 190 -13.41 -10.78 33.58
C GLU A 190 -14.82 -10.54 33.05
N ILE A 191 -15.27 -11.41 32.13
CA ILE A 191 -16.60 -11.30 31.54
C ILE A 191 -17.53 -12.31 32.23
N PRO A 192 -18.58 -11.85 32.95
CA PRO A 192 -19.57 -12.75 33.54
C PRO A 192 -20.23 -13.65 32.49
N ASP A 193 -20.44 -14.93 32.82
CA ASP A 193 -21.10 -15.90 31.94
C ASP A 193 -22.51 -15.43 31.53
N GLU A 194 -23.17 -14.61 32.35
CA GLU A 194 -24.48 -14.01 32.09
C GLU A 194 -24.52 -13.11 30.85
N LEU A 195 -23.38 -12.55 30.44
CA LEU A 195 -23.27 -11.73 29.23
C LEU A 195 -23.16 -12.55 27.94
N GLY A 196 -22.97 -13.87 28.03
CA GLY A 196 -22.98 -14.78 26.87
C GLY A 196 -21.83 -14.58 25.88
N ALA A 197 -20.72 -13.96 26.30
CA ALA A 197 -19.55 -13.76 25.44
C ALA A 197 -18.72 -15.05 25.32
N GLU A 198 -18.61 -15.57 24.11
CA GLU A 198 -17.78 -16.75 23.78
C GLU A 198 -16.49 -16.37 23.03
N LYS A 199 -16.50 -15.24 22.32
CA LYS A 199 -15.34 -14.70 21.61
C LYS A 199 -15.02 -13.32 22.18
N VAL A 200 -13.82 -13.15 22.69
CA VAL A 200 -13.36 -11.88 23.24
C VAL A 200 -12.19 -11.39 22.42
N ILE A 201 -12.29 -10.16 21.93
CA ILE A 201 -11.23 -9.52 21.15
C ILE A 201 -10.81 -8.20 21.77
N VAL A 202 -9.55 -7.84 21.57
CA VAL A 202 -8.98 -6.54 21.86
C VAL A 202 -8.72 -5.85 20.53
N ARG A 203 -9.31 -4.67 20.36
CA ARG A 203 -8.99 -3.77 19.26
C ARG A 203 -7.96 -2.77 19.77
N TYR A 204 -6.74 -2.79 19.23
CA TYR A 204 -5.64 -1.96 19.70
C TYR A 204 -5.03 -1.10 18.58
N LYS A 205 -4.43 0.02 18.95
CA LYS A 205 -3.76 0.94 18.04
C LYS A 205 -2.41 1.38 18.61
N PRO A 206 -1.29 0.95 18.00
CA PRO A 206 0.06 1.37 18.38
C PRO A 206 0.24 2.89 18.37
N TYR A 207 1.22 3.38 19.12
CA TYR A 207 1.59 4.79 19.07
C TYR A 207 2.11 5.17 17.67
N GLY A 208 1.58 6.26 17.11
CA GLY A 208 1.86 6.67 15.73
C GLY A 208 1.10 5.85 14.67
N GLY A 209 0.40 4.79 15.06
CA GLY A 209 -0.44 3.99 14.17
C GLY A 209 -1.73 4.71 13.79
N THR A 210 -2.14 4.57 12.53
CA THR A 210 -3.42 5.06 12.01
C THR A 210 -4.51 3.97 11.96
N LYS A 211 -4.11 2.70 12.02
CA LYS A 211 -5.00 1.53 11.91
C LYS A 211 -5.23 0.87 13.27
N TRP A 212 -6.44 0.37 13.50
CA TRP A 212 -6.78 -0.47 14.63
C TRP A 212 -6.61 -1.94 14.23
N GLU A 213 -5.81 -2.67 15.01
CA GLU A 213 -5.54 -4.09 14.87
C GLU A 213 -6.39 -4.91 15.83
N THR A 214 -6.54 -6.21 15.57
CA THR A 214 -7.34 -7.13 16.39
C THR A 214 -6.47 -8.21 17.00
N LEU A 215 -6.58 -8.40 18.31
CA LEU A 215 -6.04 -9.54 19.05
C LEU A 215 -7.21 -10.34 19.61
N GLN A 216 -7.27 -11.64 19.34
CA GLN A 216 -8.24 -12.53 20.01
C GLN A 216 -7.68 -12.97 21.36
N LEU A 217 -8.48 -12.84 22.43
CA LEU A 217 -8.12 -13.33 23.76
C LEU A 217 -8.49 -14.79 23.92
N GLU A 218 -7.69 -15.51 24.72
CA GLU A 218 -7.92 -16.91 25.05
C GLU A 218 -8.60 -17.05 26.41
N LYS A 219 -9.51 -18.01 26.53
CA LYS A 219 -10.16 -18.33 27.80
C LYS A 219 -9.12 -18.88 28.78
N MET A 220 -9.09 -18.33 30.00
CA MET A 220 -8.19 -18.74 31.08
C MET A 220 -8.91 -18.72 32.43
N ASP A 221 -8.21 -19.12 33.49
CA ASP A 221 -8.80 -19.13 34.84
C ASP A 221 -9.20 -17.71 35.25
N GLY A 222 -10.47 -17.53 35.61
CA GLY A 222 -11.05 -16.23 35.97
C GLY A 222 -11.49 -15.31 34.83
N GLY A 223 -11.28 -15.64 33.54
CA GLY A 223 -11.69 -14.75 32.45
C GLY A 223 -11.03 -15.02 31.09
N PHE A 224 -10.75 -13.96 30.34
CA PHE A 224 -10.10 -14.01 29.02
C PHE A 224 -8.81 -13.19 29.04
N GLY A 225 -7.71 -13.77 28.55
CA GLY A 225 -6.40 -13.12 28.57
C GLY A 225 -5.64 -13.26 27.25
N GLY A 226 -4.79 -12.29 26.97
CA GLY A 226 -3.86 -12.32 25.85
C GLY A 226 -2.85 -11.19 25.94
N GLU A 227 -1.87 -11.20 25.04
CA GLU A 227 -0.78 -10.22 25.05
C GLU A 227 -0.70 -9.48 23.71
N ILE A 228 -0.83 -8.15 23.74
CA ILE A 228 -0.59 -7.32 22.55
C ILE A 228 0.90 -7.46 22.20
N PRO A 229 1.24 -7.78 20.94
CA PRO A 229 2.58 -8.19 20.57
C PRO A 229 3.60 -7.06 20.66
N CYS A 230 4.88 -7.42 20.81
CA CYS A 230 5.98 -6.45 20.89
C CYS A 230 6.09 -5.51 19.69
N ALA A 231 5.64 -5.94 18.51
CA ALA A 231 5.59 -5.09 17.32
C ALA A 231 4.74 -3.81 17.52
N ALA A 232 3.75 -3.87 18.42
CA ALA A 232 2.88 -2.74 18.75
C ALA A 232 3.50 -1.75 19.76
N VAL A 233 4.66 -2.08 20.36
CA VAL A 233 5.27 -1.36 21.49
C VAL A 233 6.79 -1.21 21.36
N THR A 234 7.25 -1.00 20.12
CA THR A 234 8.68 -0.83 19.78
C THR A 234 9.24 0.56 20.10
N THR A 235 8.37 1.53 20.37
CA THR A 235 8.76 2.92 20.70
C THR A 235 7.95 3.45 21.88
N THR A 236 8.45 4.50 22.51
CA THR A 236 7.74 5.18 23.61
C THR A 236 6.54 5.97 23.09
N GLY A 237 5.40 5.90 23.79
CA GLY A 237 4.20 6.62 23.41
C GLY A 237 2.92 5.99 23.98
N GLU A 238 1.75 6.46 23.55
CA GLU A 238 0.46 5.92 24.01
C GLU A 238 -0.06 4.81 23.09
N LEU A 239 -0.16 3.59 23.62
CA LEU A 239 -0.93 2.50 23.03
C LEU A 239 -2.40 2.67 23.45
N LYS A 240 -3.33 2.57 22.50
CA LYS A 240 -4.77 2.67 22.74
C LYS A 240 -5.45 1.32 22.51
N TYR A 241 -6.40 0.91 23.34
CA TYR A 241 -7.18 -0.29 23.08
C TYR A 241 -8.59 -0.24 23.68
N TYR A 242 -9.48 -1.12 23.19
CA TYR A 242 -10.78 -1.43 23.81
C TYR A 242 -11.10 -2.91 23.58
N ILE A 243 -12.03 -3.45 24.37
CA ILE A 243 -12.34 -4.89 24.40
C ILE A 243 -13.78 -5.10 23.96
N ILE A 244 -14.03 -6.10 23.11
CA ILE A 244 -15.36 -6.52 22.69
C ILE A 244 -15.53 -8.00 23.06
N GLY A 245 -16.60 -8.30 23.81
CA GLY A 245 -17.11 -9.65 24.00
C GLY A 245 -18.28 -9.90 23.05
N SER A 246 -18.23 -11.01 22.31
CA SER A 246 -19.24 -11.42 21.33
C SER A 246 -19.71 -12.85 21.59
N GLU A 247 -20.95 -13.17 21.18
CA GLU A 247 -21.46 -14.55 21.20
C GLU A 247 -20.74 -15.44 20.16
N ALA A 248 -21.00 -16.76 20.13
CA ALA A 248 -20.42 -17.71 19.17
C ALA A 248 -20.48 -17.21 17.71
N GLY A 249 -21.61 -16.59 17.37
CA GLY A 249 -21.95 -16.00 16.08
C GLY A 249 -21.35 -14.62 15.81
N GLY A 250 -20.44 -14.11 16.66
CA GLY A 250 -19.71 -12.86 16.43
C GLY A 250 -20.47 -11.58 16.75
N THR A 251 -21.77 -11.64 17.06
CA THR A 251 -22.54 -10.49 17.55
C THR A 251 -21.94 -9.95 18.85
N PRO A 252 -21.56 -8.66 18.92
CA PRO A 252 -21.15 -8.05 20.18
C PRO A 252 -22.26 -8.17 21.22
N VAL A 253 -21.90 -8.55 22.44
CA VAL A 253 -22.82 -8.68 23.58
C VAL A 253 -22.37 -7.84 24.77
N ALA A 254 -21.09 -7.44 24.82
CA ALA A 254 -20.54 -6.58 25.85
C ALA A 254 -19.27 -5.86 25.37
N THR A 255 -18.99 -4.67 25.89
CA THR A 255 -17.78 -3.89 25.56
C THR A 255 -17.12 -3.29 26.80
N ALA A 256 -15.80 -3.11 26.74
CA ALA A 256 -15.07 -2.32 27.73
C ALA A 256 -14.15 -1.31 27.03
N GLY A 257 -14.39 -0.02 27.28
CA GLY A 257 -13.84 1.07 26.48
C GLY A 257 -14.47 1.15 25.08
N SER A 258 -14.08 2.16 24.30
CA SER A 258 -14.56 2.33 22.92
C SER A 258 -13.54 3.02 22.03
N LEU A 259 -13.81 3.12 20.74
CA LEU A 259 -12.97 3.84 19.79
C LEU A 259 -12.78 5.33 20.16
N LYS A 260 -13.83 5.97 20.71
CA LYS A 260 -13.80 7.38 21.17
C LYS A 260 -13.20 7.53 22.57
N ASN A 261 -13.39 6.54 23.43
CA ASN A 261 -12.86 6.54 24.78
C ASN A 261 -12.10 5.23 25.05
N PRO A 262 -10.91 5.04 24.45
CA PRO A 262 -10.15 3.82 24.61
C PRO A 262 -9.34 3.84 25.91
N TYR A 263 -9.00 2.65 26.38
CA TYR A 263 -7.94 2.48 27.37
C TYR A 263 -6.61 2.95 26.80
N LYS A 264 -5.77 3.53 27.66
CA LYS A 264 -4.46 4.07 27.28
C LYS A 264 -3.37 3.50 28.15
N VAL A 265 -2.38 2.87 27.53
CA VAL A 265 -1.17 2.37 28.18
C VAL A 265 0.01 3.24 27.76
N LYS A 266 0.75 3.79 28.74
CA LYS A 266 1.95 4.57 28.46
C LYS A 266 3.14 3.63 28.26
N ILE A 267 3.64 3.55 27.03
CA ILE A 267 4.85 2.79 26.70
C ILE A 267 6.08 3.65 27.01
N LYS A 268 6.95 3.16 27.90
CA LYS A 268 8.12 3.88 28.41
C LYS A 268 9.38 3.05 28.33
N ASN A 269 10.56 3.69 28.34
CA ASN A 269 11.83 2.96 28.44
C ASN A 269 12.04 2.31 29.82
N LYS A 270 11.46 2.90 30.87
CA LYS A 270 11.47 2.39 32.24
C LYS A 270 10.13 2.69 32.89
N ILE A 271 9.53 1.67 33.49
CA ILE A 271 8.30 1.79 34.28
C ILE A 271 8.65 1.98 35.76
N THR A 272 7.72 2.57 36.50
CA THR A 272 7.82 2.91 37.93
C THR A 272 7.11 1.90 38.83
N GLY A 273 6.11 1.19 38.30
CA GLY A 273 5.39 0.12 39.01
C GLY A 273 5.95 -1.29 38.78
N ASP A 274 5.29 -2.27 39.39
CA ASP A 274 5.56 -3.69 39.15
C ASP A 274 5.32 -4.05 37.67
N LYS A 275 6.07 -5.03 37.18
CA LYS A 275 5.92 -5.49 35.79
C LYS A 275 4.53 -6.10 35.61
N PRO A 276 3.71 -5.56 34.70
CA PRO A 276 2.37 -6.11 34.48
C PRO A 276 2.40 -7.56 34.01
N SER A 277 1.45 -8.37 34.44
CA SER A 277 1.32 -9.78 34.05
C SER A 277 -0.15 -10.17 33.93
N LEU A 278 -0.42 -11.27 33.22
CA LEU A 278 -1.72 -11.92 33.29
C LEU A 278 -1.91 -12.58 34.67
N PRO A 279 -3.16 -12.74 35.15
CA PRO A 279 -3.43 -13.44 36.41
C PRO A 279 -2.79 -14.83 36.45
N GLY A 280 -2.11 -15.15 37.57
CA GLY A 280 -1.44 -16.43 37.76
C GLY A 280 -0.22 -16.70 36.87
N LYS A 281 0.18 -15.76 36.01
CA LYS A 281 1.37 -15.88 35.15
C LYS A 281 2.48 -14.93 35.59
N ASN A 282 3.71 -15.33 35.33
CA ASN A 282 4.86 -14.43 35.45
C ASN A 282 4.75 -13.28 34.43
N PRO A 283 5.32 -12.09 34.72
CA PRO A 283 5.38 -11.00 33.75
C PRO A 283 6.00 -11.47 32.43
N PRO A 284 5.51 -10.95 31.29
CA PRO A 284 6.00 -11.36 29.98
C PRO A 284 7.49 -11.01 29.88
N LYS A 285 8.23 -11.85 29.17
CA LYS A 285 9.66 -11.61 28.94
C LYS A 285 9.82 -10.47 27.94
N LYS A 286 10.92 -9.71 28.05
CA LYS A 286 11.31 -8.76 27.00
C LYS A 286 11.45 -9.55 25.71
N CYS A 287 10.81 -9.09 24.64
CA CYS A 287 11.07 -9.65 23.33
C CYS A 287 12.55 -9.44 22.99
N VAL A 288 13.21 -10.54 22.63
CA VAL A 288 14.55 -10.51 22.10
C VAL A 288 14.43 -10.01 20.67
N ILE A 289 14.76 -8.75 20.44
CA ILE A 289 15.07 -8.31 19.09
C ILE A 289 16.40 -8.98 18.76
N ALA A 290 16.51 -9.61 17.59
CA ALA A 290 17.69 -10.37 17.15
C ALA A 290 19.02 -9.58 17.22
N THR A 291 18.96 -8.28 17.46
CA THR A 291 20.11 -7.36 17.56
C THR A 291 20.72 -7.24 18.97
N ASP A 292 20.11 -7.77 20.05
CA ASP A 292 20.48 -7.43 21.44
C ASP A 292 21.07 -8.58 22.30
N CYS A 293 21.39 -9.76 21.74
CA CYS A 293 21.99 -10.86 22.51
C CYS A 293 23.37 -11.27 21.95
N PRO A 294 24.48 -10.77 22.53
CA PRO A 294 25.84 -11.14 22.10
C PRO A 294 26.14 -12.62 22.43
N PRO A 295 26.83 -13.35 21.54
CA PRO A 295 27.21 -14.74 21.81
C PRO A 295 28.13 -14.86 23.05
N GLY A 296 27.79 -15.73 24.01
CA GLY A 296 28.72 -16.20 25.06
C GLY A 296 28.43 -15.86 26.54
N LEU A 297 27.25 -15.33 26.89
CA LEU A 297 26.90 -15.03 28.30
C LEU A 297 26.17 -16.21 29.01
N PRO A 298 26.65 -16.69 30.17
CA PRO A 298 26.00 -17.74 30.96
C PRO A 298 24.61 -17.31 31.44
N GLY A 299 23.58 -18.11 31.16
CA GLY A 299 22.17 -17.81 31.45
C GLY A 299 21.29 -17.63 30.20
N CYS A 300 21.87 -17.62 29.01
CA CYS A 300 21.18 -17.70 27.72
C CYS A 300 21.16 -19.15 27.20
N GLU A 301 20.73 -20.09 28.04
CA GLU A 301 20.62 -21.50 27.63
C GLU A 301 19.38 -21.69 26.77
N ASN A 302 19.59 -22.03 25.50
CA ASN A 302 18.57 -22.65 24.67
C ASN A 302 18.20 -23.98 25.35
N VAL A 303 17.01 -24.06 25.94
CA VAL A 303 16.49 -25.28 26.55
C VAL A 303 16.40 -26.34 25.46
N ARG A 304 17.32 -27.31 25.47
CA ARG A 304 17.25 -28.53 24.67
C ARG A 304 16.43 -29.59 25.41
N GLY A 305 15.95 -30.58 24.67
CA GLY A 305 15.23 -31.73 25.21
C GLY A 305 16.14 -32.73 25.93
N ASP A 306 15.53 -33.78 26.46
CA ASP A 306 16.13 -34.77 27.36
C ASP A 306 16.49 -36.10 26.68
N LYS A 307 16.23 -36.25 25.37
CA LYS A 307 16.45 -37.52 24.66
C LYS A 307 17.94 -37.78 24.40
N GLU A 308 18.39 -38.90 24.96
CA GLU A 308 19.76 -39.42 24.82
C GLU A 308 20.04 -39.98 23.42
N GLU A 309 21.31 -40.23 23.12
CA GLU A 309 21.77 -40.81 21.86
C GLU A 309 21.04 -42.14 21.53
N GLY A 310 20.64 -42.31 20.28
CA GLY A 310 19.89 -43.47 19.78
C GLY A 310 18.38 -43.43 20.03
N ARG A 311 17.86 -42.46 20.79
CA ARG A 311 16.41 -42.32 21.03
C ARG A 311 15.70 -41.67 19.86
N SER A 312 14.46 -42.11 19.62
CA SER A 312 13.65 -41.58 18.53
C SER A 312 13.27 -40.13 18.76
N CYS A 313 13.50 -39.31 17.76
CA CYS A 313 13.24 -37.88 17.80
C CYS A 313 12.58 -37.44 16.49
N ASP A 314 11.78 -36.38 16.57
CA ASP A 314 11.22 -35.72 15.39
C ASP A 314 11.97 -34.40 15.09
N ALA A 315 12.64 -33.82 16.09
CA ALA A 315 13.43 -32.59 15.97
C ALA A 315 14.66 -32.59 16.89
N THR A 316 15.72 -31.88 16.49
CA THR A 316 16.97 -31.72 17.27
C THR A 316 16.73 -31.06 18.63
N SER A 317 15.69 -30.24 18.76
CA SER A 317 15.27 -29.63 20.03
C SER A 317 14.81 -30.65 21.07
N GLU A 318 14.51 -31.88 20.67
CA GLU A 318 14.12 -32.96 21.59
C GLU A 318 15.32 -33.74 22.13
N CYS A 319 16.49 -33.60 21.50
CA CYS A 319 17.71 -34.30 21.88
C CYS A 319 18.53 -33.51 22.88
N GLN A 320 19.31 -34.21 23.71
CA GLN A 320 20.25 -33.62 24.66
C GLN A 320 21.28 -32.73 23.97
N GLN A 321 21.89 -31.85 24.76
CA GLN A 321 22.95 -30.95 24.28
C GLN A 321 24.12 -31.73 23.67
N GLY A 322 24.55 -31.33 22.48
CA GLY A 322 25.57 -32.04 21.69
C GLY A 322 25.03 -33.13 20.74
N LEU A 323 23.71 -33.35 20.72
CA LEU A 323 23.05 -34.31 19.82
C LEU A 323 22.16 -33.61 18.78
N ILE A 324 22.01 -34.22 17.60
CA ILE A 324 21.09 -33.78 16.55
C ILE A 324 20.11 -34.90 16.19
N CYS A 325 18.90 -34.52 15.77
CA CYS A 325 17.94 -35.51 15.28
C CYS A 325 18.23 -35.83 13.82
N LEU A 326 18.75 -37.03 13.58
CA LEU A 326 19.12 -37.50 12.24
C LEU A 326 18.46 -38.85 11.97
N ASN A 327 17.70 -38.94 10.88
CA ASN A 327 16.94 -40.14 10.51
C ASN A 327 16.01 -40.66 11.62
N GLY A 328 15.43 -39.74 12.38
CA GLY A 328 14.51 -40.07 13.46
C GLY A 328 15.19 -40.58 14.73
N ALA A 329 16.51 -40.42 14.89
CA ALA A 329 17.24 -40.77 16.12
C ALA A 329 18.25 -39.69 16.53
N CYS A 330 18.41 -39.47 17.84
CA CYS A 330 19.40 -38.54 18.38
C CYS A 330 20.82 -39.09 18.19
N THR A 331 21.71 -38.34 17.55
CA THR A 331 23.10 -38.76 17.27
C THR A 331 24.10 -37.63 17.56
N PRO A 332 25.38 -37.92 17.88
CA PRO A 332 26.36 -36.89 18.18
C PRO A 332 26.66 -36.04 16.94
N GLY A 333 26.60 -34.73 17.09
CA GLY A 333 26.91 -33.78 16.00
C GLY A 333 26.98 -32.35 16.52
N ASP A 334 27.94 -31.58 16.00
CA ASP A 334 28.06 -30.16 16.30
C ASP A 334 26.85 -29.41 15.74
N ASP A 335 26.26 -28.51 16.54
CA ASP A 335 25.10 -27.70 16.15
C ASP A 335 25.44 -26.55 15.18
N GLY A 336 26.55 -26.68 14.47
CA GLY A 336 26.84 -25.97 13.23
C GLY A 336 25.94 -26.44 12.08
N THR A 337 24.68 -26.03 12.16
CA THR A 337 23.70 -25.89 11.08
C THR A 337 24.17 -26.19 9.64
N SER A 338 24.21 -27.46 9.24
CA SER A 338 24.02 -28.03 7.87
C SER A 338 24.27 -29.54 7.93
N THR A 339 23.44 -30.47 7.46
CA THR A 339 22.29 -30.50 6.56
C THR A 339 21.68 -31.90 6.70
N GLY A 340 20.35 -32.02 6.80
CA GLY A 340 19.70 -33.32 6.74
C GLY A 340 18.17 -33.22 6.72
N GLY A 341 17.59 -33.01 5.53
CA GLY A 341 16.25 -33.53 5.21
C GLY A 341 15.02 -32.78 5.72
N GLY A 342 14.99 -31.45 5.63
CA GLY A 342 13.77 -30.66 5.76
C GLY A 342 13.99 -29.33 5.06
N THR A 343 13.08 -28.91 4.19
CA THR A 343 13.17 -27.68 3.40
C THR A 343 13.53 -26.46 4.27
N LYS A 344 14.79 -26.03 4.23
CA LYS A 344 15.31 -24.86 4.97
C LYS A 344 14.81 -23.55 4.32
N PRO A 345 14.45 -22.51 5.10
CA PRO A 345 14.45 -21.15 4.59
C PRO A 345 15.88 -20.55 4.70
N TRP A 346 16.46 -20.22 3.55
CA TRP A 346 17.39 -19.11 3.27
C TRP A 346 18.56 -18.88 4.27
N ASN A 347 19.70 -19.54 4.03
CA ASN A 347 20.96 -19.22 4.72
C ASN A 347 21.58 -17.94 4.12
N THR A 348 21.97 -16.96 4.95
CA THR A 348 22.62 -15.72 4.49
C THR A 348 24.13 -15.93 4.30
N LYS A 349 24.67 -15.56 3.15
CA LYS A 349 26.10 -15.63 2.80
C LYS A 349 26.88 -14.36 3.10
N GLY A 350 26.18 -13.27 3.43
CA GLY A 350 26.78 -11.97 3.70
C GLY A 350 25.85 -10.84 3.30
N ALA A 351 26.36 -9.61 3.41
CA ALA A 351 25.72 -8.43 2.86
C ALA A 351 26.76 -7.52 2.19
N HIS A 352 26.34 -6.84 1.13
CA HIS A 352 27.20 -5.97 0.33
C HIS A 352 26.57 -4.59 0.17
N HIS A 353 27.42 -3.56 0.14
CA HIS A 353 27.02 -2.19 -0.16
C HIS A 353 27.40 -1.85 -1.59
N TYR A 354 26.47 -1.26 -2.32
CA TYR A 354 26.71 -0.77 -3.67
C TYR A 354 26.39 0.70 -3.77
N ILE A 355 27.26 1.46 -4.44
CA ILE A 355 26.97 2.83 -4.87
C ILE A 355 26.99 2.91 -6.40
N SER A 356 26.10 3.71 -6.97
CA SER A 356 25.97 3.86 -8.42
C SER A 356 25.77 5.31 -8.84
N LEU A 357 26.20 5.64 -10.05
CA LEU A 357 25.87 6.91 -10.71
C LEU A 357 25.26 6.62 -12.08
N ALA A 358 23.94 6.69 -12.20
CA ALA A 358 23.21 6.29 -13.40
C ALA A 358 22.88 7.47 -14.31
N GLY A 359 22.94 7.22 -15.62
CA GLY A 359 22.21 8.00 -16.62
C GLY A 359 20.93 7.27 -17.02
N GLN A 360 19.79 7.96 -16.99
CA GLN A 360 18.48 7.44 -17.37
C GLN A 360 17.88 8.30 -18.49
N LEU A 361 17.27 7.66 -19.48
CA LEU A 361 16.47 8.32 -20.52
C LEU A 361 15.00 8.05 -20.24
N ASP A 362 14.13 9.06 -20.32
CA ASP A 362 12.70 8.88 -20.09
C ASP A 362 11.94 8.89 -21.44
N LEU A 363 11.19 7.81 -21.72
CA LEU A 363 10.28 7.71 -22.86
C LEU A 363 8.84 7.64 -22.34
N ALA A 364 8.09 8.74 -22.41
CA ALA A 364 6.72 8.78 -21.94
C ALA A 364 5.74 8.39 -23.04
N TYR A 365 4.70 7.65 -22.66
CA TYR A 365 3.57 7.39 -23.52
C TYR A 365 2.59 8.56 -23.49
N ILE A 366 2.33 9.12 -24.67
CA ILE A 366 1.38 10.19 -24.90
C ILE A 366 0.13 9.61 -25.55
N SER A 367 -1.04 9.99 -25.04
CA SER A 367 -2.33 9.64 -25.64
C SER A 367 -2.68 10.61 -26.77
N SER A 368 -3.30 10.12 -27.85
CA SER A 368 -3.88 11.02 -28.84
C SER A 368 -4.91 11.94 -28.19
N ALA A 369 -4.83 13.23 -28.50
CA ALA A 369 -5.74 14.24 -27.98
C ALA A 369 -5.90 15.36 -29.02
N GLU A 370 -7.08 15.96 -29.04
CA GLU A 370 -7.36 17.21 -29.74
C GLU A 370 -7.47 18.33 -28.69
N ASP A 371 -7.39 19.57 -29.14
CA ASP A 371 -7.49 20.75 -28.30
C ASP A 371 -6.43 20.85 -27.18
N VAL A 372 -5.22 20.39 -27.45
CA VAL A 372 -4.16 20.27 -26.42
C VAL A 372 -3.65 21.62 -25.91
N CYS A 373 -3.69 22.65 -26.75
CA CYS A 373 -3.32 24.03 -26.39
C CYS A 373 -4.55 24.92 -26.18
N SER A 374 -5.72 24.32 -25.91
CA SER A 374 -6.96 25.02 -25.57
C SER A 374 -7.13 25.11 -24.05
N LYS A 375 -7.86 26.13 -23.56
CA LYS A 375 -8.01 26.42 -22.11
C LYS A 375 -8.51 25.21 -21.31
N GLY A 376 -9.41 24.41 -21.90
CA GLY A 376 -9.97 23.21 -21.28
C GLY A 376 -8.94 22.10 -21.00
N SER A 377 -7.79 22.13 -21.67
CA SER A 377 -6.73 21.13 -21.57
C SER A 377 -5.57 21.57 -20.66
N SER A 378 -5.67 22.76 -20.06
CA SER A 378 -4.58 23.35 -19.24
C SER A 378 -4.23 22.58 -17.97
N ALA A 379 -5.09 21.67 -17.51
CA ALA A 379 -4.79 20.77 -16.39
C ALA A 379 -3.90 19.58 -16.79
N THR A 380 -3.83 19.26 -18.08
CA THR A 380 -3.13 18.09 -18.64
C THR A 380 -2.01 18.46 -19.62
N TYR A 381 -2.04 19.67 -20.17
CA TYR A 381 -1.05 20.17 -21.12
C TYR A 381 -0.61 21.60 -20.80
N VAL A 382 0.66 21.87 -21.05
CA VAL A 382 1.22 23.22 -21.15
C VAL A 382 1.85 23.35 -22.51
N CYS A 383 1.49 24.38 -23.26
CA CYS A 383 2.07 24.66 -24.57
C CYS A 383 3.02 25.85 -24.48
N THR A 384 4.28 25.68 -24.88
CA THR A 384 5.25 26.78 -25.03
C THR A 384 5.44 27.10 -26.50
N ARG A 385 5.80 28.33 -26.84
CA ARG A 385 6.18 28.65 -28.23
C ARG A 385 7.46 27.88 -28.58
N GLU A 386 7.51 27.35 -29.81
CA GLU A 386 8.64 26.52 -30.25
C GLU A 386 9.97 27.26 -30.06
N GLY A 387 10.90 26.63 -29.34
CA GLY A 387 12.23 27.18 -29.08
C GLY A 387 12.29 28.33 -28.06
N THR A 388 11.19 28.63 -27.34
CA THR A 388 11.18 29.61 -26.26
C THR A 388 10.58 29.04 -24.97
N ASP A 389 10.85 29.74 -23.87
CA ASP A 389 10.30 29.46 -22.54
C ASP A 389 8.92 30.11 -22.33
N ASP A 390 8.38 30.77 -23.36
CA ASP A 390 7.13 31.52 -23.26
C ASP A 390 5.93 30.61 -23.48
N GLN A 391 5.04 30.57 -22.50
CA GLN A 391 3.79 29.84 -22.63
C GLN A 391 2.89 30.49 -23.71
N PHE A 392 2.23 29.66 -24.50
CA PHE A 392 1.22 30.09 -25.44
C PHE A 392 -0.09 30.41 -24.69
N PHE A 393 -0.52 31.67 -24.77
CA PHE A 393 -1.76 32.18 -24.14
C PHE A 393 -2.86 32.51 -25.18
N GLY A 394 -2.63 32.25 -26.47
CA GLY A 394 -3.58 32.57 -27.54
C GLY A 394 -4.82 31.67 -27.54
N THR A 395 -5.78 31.97 -28.40
CA THR A 395 -6.97 31.13 -28.61
C THR A 395 -6.83 30.33 -29.92
N PRO A 396 -6.64 28.99 -29.84
CA PRO A 396 -6.63 28.15 -31.02
C PRO A 396 -7.99 28.19 -31.75
N GLY A 397 -7.95 28.30 -33.07
CA GLY A 397 -9.11 28.16 -33.94
C GLY A 397 -9.45 26.71 -34.24
N ASP A 398 -10.70 26.44 -34.60
CA ASP A 398 -11.18 25.13 -35.02
C ASP A 398 -10.80 24.86 -36.48
N VAL A 399 -9.51 24.53 -36.70
CA VAL A 399 -8.96 24.20 -38.02
C VAL A 399 -8.51 22.74 -38.02
N ARG A 400 -9.09 21.96 -38.93
CA ARG A 400 -8.84 20.52 -39.05
C ARG A 400 -7.35 20.23 -39.24
N GLY A 401 -6.80 19.34 -38.40
CA GLY A 401 -5.40 18.93 -38.47
C GLY A 401 -4.44 19.82 -37.69
N THR A 402 -4.96 20.79 -36.93
CA THR A 402 -4.20 21.64 -36.02
C THR A 402 -4.61 21.35 -34.57
N ASN A 403 -3.81 21.82 -33.60
CA ASN A 403 -4.09 21.71 -32.17
C ASN A 403 -4.36 20.28 -31.66
N GLY A 404 -3.83 19.27 -32.35
CA GLY A 404 -3.98 17.86 -32.00
C GLY A 404 -2.65 17.14 -31.96
N ILE A 405 -2.55 16.11 -31.13
CA ILE A 405 -1.39 15.23 -31.02
C ILE A 405 -1.79 13.80 -31.39
N SER A 406 -0.88 13.13 -32.09
CA SER A 406 -0.95 11.69 -32.31
C SER A 406 -0.26 10.98 -31.16
N GLY A 407 -0.93 9.99 -30.56
CA GLY A 407 -0.37 9.23 -29.44
C GLY A 407 0.82 8.35 -29.84
N GLY A 408 1.68 8.06 -28.87
CA GLY A 408 2.90 7.30 -29.09
C GLY A 408 3.91 7.48 -27.97
N LEU A 409 5.12 6.93 -28.18
CA LEU A 409 6.25 7.20 -27.28
C LEU A 409 6.94 8.49 -27.71
N ALA A 410 7.12 9.39 -26.75
CA ALA A 410 7.86 10.63 -26.94
C ALA A 410 9.01 10.72 -25.93
N LEU A 411 10.08 11.42 -26.33
CA LEU A 411 11.20 11.70 -25.44
C LEU A 411 10.72 12.66 -24.35
N ALA A 412 10.90 12.25 -23.09
CA ALA A 412 10.44 12.96 -21.91
C ALA A 412 11.60 13.51 -21.06
N GLY A 413 12.77 13.62 -21.69
CA GLY A 413 14.00 14.07 -21.05
C GLY A 413 14.87 12.94 -20.51
N GLY A 414 15.62 13.23 -19.45
CA GLY A 414 16.54 12.28 -18.84
C GLY A 414 16.90 12.65 -17.41
N ARG A 415 17.68 11.78 -16.76
CA ARG A 415 18.08 11.92 -15.36
C ARG A 415 19.52 11.50 -15.13
N ILE A 416 20.15 12.16 -14.15
CA ILE A 416 21.38 11.67 -13.52
C ILE A 416 21.01 11.29 -12.09
N LEU A 417 21.29 10.04 -11.71
CA LEU A 417 20.87 9.46 -10.44
C LEU A 417 22.08 8.96 -9.65
N ALA A 418 22.24 9.43 -8.42
CA ALA A 418 23.07 8.76 -7.43
C ALA A 418 22.24 7.66 -6.75
N GLY A 419 22.83 6.48 -6.59
CA GLY A 419 22.18 5.34 -5.98
C GLY A 419 23.01 4.67 -4.91
N TYR A 420 22.31 4.12 -3.91
CA TYR A 420 22.87 3.25 -2.90
C TYR A 420 21.97 2.03 -2.76
N ASP A 421 22.54 0.83 -2.80
CA ASP A 421 21.85 -0.43 -2.54
C ASP A 421 22.55 -1.19 -1.41
N TYR A 422 21.76 -1.75 -0.51
CA TYR A 422 22.20 -2.69 0.49
C TYR A 422 21.62 -4.05 0.18
N GLU A 423 22.48 -5.03 -0.13
CA GLU A 423 22.07 -6.36 -0.58
C GLU A 423 22.41 -7.43 0.46
N PHE A 424 21.43 -8.29 0.74
CA PHE A 424 21.58 -9.49 1.54
C PHE A 424 21.66 -10.70 0.62
N ASP A 425 22.77 -11.43 0.69
CA ASP A 425 22.98 -12.59 -0.17
C ASP A 425 22.46 -13.84 0.49
N PHE A 426 21.60 -14.57 -0.22
CA PHE A 426 21.16 -15.91 0.17
C PHE A 426 21.66 -16.95 -0.83
N ASP A 427 21.46 -18.23 -0.52
CA ASP A 427 22.02 -19.33 -1.31
C ASP A 427 21.71 -19.28 -2.82
N VAL A 428 20.52 -18.79 -3.20
CA VAL A 428 20.02 -18.81 -4.60
C VAL A 428 19.58 -17.44 -5.13
N VAL A 429 19.50 -16.42 -4.26
CA VAL A 429 18.96 -15.09 -4.59
C VAL A 429 19.51 -14.06 -3.62
N GLY A 430 19.71 -12.83 -4.08
CA GLY A 430 20.06 -11.68 -3.26
C GLY A 430 18.85 -10.77 -3.08
N LEU A 431 18.58 -10.28 -1.88
CA LEU A 431 17.56 -9.27 -1.61
C LEU A 431 18.24 -7.93 -1.40
N GLY A 432 17.97 -6.95 -2.27
CA GLY A 432 18.48 -5.60 -2.14
C GLY A 432 17.41 -4.61 -1.72
N ILE A 433 17.77 -3.68 -0.84
CA ILE A 433 17.00 -2.47 -0.55
C ILE A 433 17.87 -1.28 -0.94
N GLY A 434 17.34 -0.40 -1.78
CA GLY A 434 18.08 0.70 -2.35
C GLY A 434 17.31 2.01 -2.35
N ALA A 435 18.08 3.08 -2.51
CA ALA A 435 17.57 4.42 -2.75
C ALA A 435 18.24 5.01 -3.99
N ARG A 436 17.51 5.85 -4.72
CA ARG A 436 18.01 6.69 -5.80
C ARG A 436 17.60 8.13 -5.54
N ILE A 437 18.53 9.05 -5.75
CA ILE A 437 18.27 10.49 -5.74
C ILE A 437 18.96 11.12 -6.94
N GLY A 438 18.33 12.11 -7.57
CA GLY A 438 18.94 12.70 -8.74
C GLY A 438 18.24 13.93 -9.27
N TYR A 439 18.82 14.42 -10.36
CA TYR A 439 18.37 15.60 -11.08
C TYR A 439 17.74 15.15 -12.40
N ALA A 440 16.53 15.64 -12.66
CA ALA A 440 15.80 15.39 -13.90
C ALA A 440 15.86 16.63 -14.81
N PHE A 441 15.87 16.42 -16.11
CA PHE A 441 15.88 17.48 -17.13
C PHE A 441 14.96 17.11 -18.30
N GLY A 442 14.47 18.11 -19.04
CA GLY A 442 13.68 17.92 -20.26
C GLY A 442 12.23 18.41 -20.21
N GLY A 443 11.73 18.83 -19.05
CA GLY A 443 10.43 19.52 -18.97
C GLY A 443 10.53 21.04 -19.25
N PRO A 444 9.38 21.73 -19.35
CA PRO A 444 9.34 23.14 -19.71
C PRO A 444 9.88 24.01 -18.57
N ASN A 445 10.71 24.98 -18.91
CA ASN A 445 11.09 26.05 -18.00
C ASN A 445 10.29 27.28 -18.39
N LEU A 446 9.23 27.61 -17.65
CA LEU A 446 8.32 28.67 -18.07
C LEU A 446 8.84 30.04 -17.64
N SER A 447 8.81 31.00 -18.56
CA SER A 447 9.17 32.38 -18.28
C SER A 447 8.16 33.06 -17.34
N ASP A 448 8.57 34.15 -16.70
CA ASP A 448 7.66 34.94 -15.85
C ASP A 448 6.68 35.80 -16.63
N ALA A 449 6.83 35.87 -17.96
CA ALA A 449 5.91 36.55 -18.85
C ALA A 449 4.55 35.82 -18.85
N GLY A 450 3.57 36.41 -18.18
CA GLY A 450 2.17 36.04 -18.29
C GLY A 450 1.38 37.15 -18.99
N PRO A 451 0.13 36.92 -19.40
CA PRO A 451 -0.74 37.99 -19.84
C PRO A 451 -0.80 39.08 -18.77
N ASP A 452 -0.75 40.35 -19.18
CA ASP A 452 -0.78 41.49 -18.27
C ASP A 452 -1.90 41.33 -17.23
N ALA A 453 -1.61 41.69 -15.98
CA ALA A 453 -2.54 41.53 -14.86
C ALA A 453 -3.89 42.25 -15.09
N ASP A 454 -3.95 43.17 -16.06
CA ASP A 454 -5.04 44.11 -16.32
C ASP A 454 -6.16 43.60 -17.25
N GLU A 455 -6.05 42.43 -17.86
CA GLU A 455 -7.19 41.82 -18.59
C GLU A 455 -8.07 41.01 -17.62
N GLY A 456 -9.36 41.30 -17.52
CA GLY A 456 -10.25 40.75 -16.47
C GLY A 456 -10.28 39.21 -16.31
N ASP A 457 -10.76 38.76 -15.14
CA ASP A 457 -10.66 37.39 -14.60
C ASP A 457 -11.19 36.25 -15.50
N ASP A 458 -12.10 36.52 -16.43
CA ASP A 458 -12.81 35.46 -17.16
C ASP A 458 -12.06 34.92 -18.39
N LYS A 459 -11.07 35.65 -18.92
CA LYS A 459 -10.37 35.30 -20.18
C LYS A 459 -8.98 34.69 -20.04
N LYS A 460 -8.38 34.70 -18.84
CA LYS A 460 -6.99 34.26 -18.69
C LYS A 460 -6.83 32.75 -18.91
N PHE A 461 -5.94 32.38 -19.82
CA PHE A 461 -5.35 31.04 -19.87
C PHE A 461 -4.49 30.88 -18.61
N PRO A 462 -4.66 29.82 -17.80
CA PRO A 462 -3.90 29.68 -16.57
C PRO A 462 -2.40 29.49 -16.86
N LYS A 463 -1.55 30.21 -16.12
CA LYS A 463 -0.09 30.02 -16.18
C LYS A 463 0.26 28.64 -15.63
N GLY A 464 1.05 27.88 -16.37
CA GLY A 464 1.59 26.59 -15.95
C GLY A 464 2.71 26.75 -14.92
N ASN A 465 3.14 25.64 -14.33
CA ASN A 465 4.31 25.58 -13.47
C ASN A 465 5.52 25.08 -14.26
N SER A 466 6.70 25.62 -13.96
CA SER A 466 7.96 25.08 -14.47
C SER A 466 8.19 23.67 -13.95
N PHE A 467 8.94 22.89 -14.74
CA PHE A 467 9.33 21.52 -14.42
C PHE A 467 10.07 21.42 -13.08
N LEU A 468 9.72 20.41 -12.27
CA LEU A 468 10.44 20.07 -11.05
C LEU A 468 11.65 19.17 -11.37
N PRO A 469 12.90 19.67 -11.27
CA PRO A 469 14.07 18.93 -11.71
C PRO A 469 14.60 18.00 -10.60
N PHE A 470 13.74 17.16 -10.06
CA PHE A 470 14.04 16.26 -8.95
C PHE A 470 13.59 14.81 -9.24
N HIS A 471 14.36 13.87 -8.71
CA HIS A 471 14.00 12.46 -8.63
C HIS A 471 14.42 11.89 -7.27
N GLY A 472 13.50 11.18 -6.62
CA GLY A 472 13.78 10.34 -5.46
C GLY A 472 13.01 9.03 -5.57
N GLU A 473 13.64 7.90 -5.31
CA GLU A 473 13.04 6.57 -5.42
C GLU A 473 13.60 5.65 -4.33
N GLY A 474 12.72 4.94 -3.62
CA GLY A 474 13.08 3.76 -2.84
C GLY A 474 12.82 2.51 -3.67
N ARG A 475 13.71 1.52 -3.61
CA ARG A 475 13.68 0.32 -4.44
C ARG A 475 13.91 -0.93 -3.60
N VAL A 476 13.18 -2.00 -3.91
CA VAL A 476 13.45 -3.37 -3.44
C VAL A 476 13.77 -4.20 -4.67
N GLN A 477 14.84 -4.98 -4.60
CA GLN A 477 15.30 -5.78 -5.73
C GLN A 477 15.64 -7.22 -5.35
N LEU A 478 15.45 -8.11 -6.31
CA LEU A 478 15.87 -9.50 -6.24
C LEU A 478 16.96 -9.72 -7.29
N ARG A 479 18.12 -10.19 -6.85
CA ARG A 479 19.28 -10.53 -7.69
C ARG A 479 19.37 -12.04 -7.83
N PHE A 480 19.57 -12.53 -9.04
CA PHE A 480 19.57 -13.95 -9.36
C PHE A 480 20.95 -14.43 -9.82
N MET A 481 21.15 -15.76 -9.76
CA MET A 481 22.35 -16.48 -10.20
C MET A 481 23.58 -16.23 -9.33
N ASN A 482 24.12 -15.02 -9.33
CA ASN A 482 25.32 -14.65 -8.58
C ASN A 482 24.96 -13.55 -7.57
N PRO A 483 24.37 -13.90 -6.40
CA PRO A 483 23.99 -12.91 -5.41
C PRO A 483 25.22 -12.23 -4.79
N SER A 484 26.23 -13.03 -4.40
CA SER A 484 27.55 -12.52 -4.00
C SER A 484 28.43 -12.38 -5.23
N MET A 485 28.32 -11.23 -5.90
CA MET A 485 29.04 -10.97 -7.15
C MET A 485 30.54 -10.77 -6.91
N GLN A 486 31.36 -11.41 -7.74
CA GLN A 486 32.81 -11.23 -7.85
C GLN A 486 33.19 -10.77 -9.26
N GLY A 487 34.46 -10.41 -9.47
CA GLY A 487 34.95 -10.01 -10.78
C GLY A 487 34.69 -11.07 -11.85
N GLY A 488 34.04 -10.66 -12.94
CA GLY A 488 33.61 -11.52 -14.04
C GLY A 488 32.17 -12.02 -13.93
N ASP A 489 31.49 -11.81 -12.81
CA ASP A 489 30.12 -12.30 -12.62
C ASP A 489 29.08 -11.47 -13.37
N PHE A 490 28.06 -12.18 -13.83
CA PHE A 490 26.84 -11.62 -14.39
C PHE A 490 25.66 -11.96 -13.50
N ALA A 491 24.91 -10.95 -13.06
CA ALA A 491 23.80 -11.10 -12.13
C ALA A 491 22.55 -10.36 -12.63
N PRO A 492 21.59 -11.07 -13.24
CA PRO A 492 20.28 -10.52 -13.54
C PRO A 492 19.58 -10.10 -12.25
N HIS A 493 18.76 -9.06 -12.33
CA HIS A 493 17.94 -8.64 -11.21
C HIS A 493 16.58 -8.11 -11.68
N ALA A 494 15.60 -8.17 -10.78
CA ALA A 494 14.29 -7.56 -10.94
C ALA A 494 14.01 -6.65 -9.75
N PHE A 495 13.21 -5.61 -9.95
CA PHE A 495 12.94 -4.65 -8.89
C PHE A 495 11.56 -4.04 -8.97
N ILE A 496 11.11 -3.56 -7.81
CA ILE A 496 9.97 -2.67 -7.64
C ILE A 496 10.44 -1.45 -6.85
N GLY A 497 9.82 -0.30 -7.09
CA GLY A 497 10.16 0.92 -6.38
C GLY A 497 9.01 1.91 -6.31
N PHE A 498 9.13 2.86 -5.41
CA PHE A 498 8.19 3.97 -5.25
C PHE A 498 8.96 5.26 -5.03
N GLY A 499 8.47 6.35 -5.61
CA GLY A 499 9.22 7.59 -5.63
C GLY A 499 8.44 8.83 -5.97
N GLY A 500 9.15 9.94 -5.96
CA GLY A 500 8.70 11.26 -6.35
C GLY A 500 9.59 11.84 -7.45
N GLY A 501 8.98 12.38 -8.49
CA GLY A 501 9.65 13.00 -9.61
C GLY A 501 8.67 13.31 -10.72
N GLN A 502 8.99 14.32 -11.52
CA GLN A 502 8.17 14.74 -12.65
C GLN A 502 8.72 14.15 -13.95
N VAL A 503 7.84 13.83 -14.89
CA VAL A 503 8.18 13.45 -16.27
C VAL A 503 7.29 14.26 -17.19
N ASN A 504 7.86 14.92 -18.20
CA ASN A 504 7.08 15.64 -19.20
C ASN A 504 7.61 15.29 -20.56
N ALA A 505 6.73 14.86 -21.45
CA ALA A 505 7.06 14.71 -22.86
C ALA A 505 6.40 15.81 -23.66
N SER A 506 7.16 16.40 -24.58
CA SER A 506 6.67 17.39 -25.53
C SER A 506 6.41 16.76 -26.89
N VAL A 507 5.41 17.31 -27.57
CA VAL A 507 5.14 17.04 -28.99
C VAL A 507 5.01 18.39 -29.68
N PRO A 508 5.67 18.61 -30.84
CA PRO A 508 5.45 19.81 -31.63
C PRO A 508 4.04 19.80 -32.22
N VAL A 509 3.32 20.89 -32.04
CA VAL A 509 1.94 21.10 -32.49
C VAL A 509 1.86 22.44 -33.21
N THR A 510 1.07 22.49 -34.28
CA THR A 510 0.72 23.74 -34.95
C THR A 510 -0.67 24.17 -34.49
N VAL A 511 -0.82 25.42 -34.08
CA VAL A 511 -2.11 26.03 -33.70
C VAL A 511 -2.40 27.25 -34.56
N CYS A 512 -3.65 27.41 -35.00
CA CYS A 512 -4.08 28.64 -35.68
C CYS A 512 -4.55 29.63 -34.63
N ASN A 513 -3.74 30.63 -34.31
CA ASN A 513 -4.04 31.57 -33.24
C ASN A 513 -5.01 32.66 -33.71
N THR A 514 -6.29 32.52 -33.35
CA THR A 514 -7.34 33.50 -33.70
C THR A 514 -7.20 34.86 -33.00
N THR A 515 -6.29 34.96 -32.02
CA THR A 515 -6.01 36.21 -31.30
C THR A 515 -4.77 36.93 -31.80
N ASP A 516 -4.10 36.41 -32.82
CA ASP A 516 -2.96 37.08 -33.44
C ASP A 516 -3.43 38.31 -34.25
N PRO A 517 -3.03 39.55 -33.89
CA PRO A 517 -3.44 40.75 -34.60
C PRO A 517 -2.81 40.89 -35.99
N GLU A 518 -1.75 40.12 -36.28
CA GLU A 518 -1.06 40.11 -37.57
C GLU A 518 -1.56 39.00 -38.50
N ALA A 519 -2.51 38.17 -38.06
CA ALA A 519 -3.06 37.08 -38.84
C ALA A 519 -3.78 37.57 -40.12
N ASP A 520 -3.41 37.03 -41.28
CA ASP A 520 -4.17 37.21 -42.51
C ASP A 520 -5.42 36.30 -42.49
N PRO A 521 -6.66 36.83 -42.53
CA PRO A 521 -7.87 36.02 -42.58
C PRO A 521 -7.98 35.15 -43.84
N GLY A 522 -7.16 35.41 -44.86
CA GLY A 522 -7.11 34.63 -46.10
C GLY A 522 -6.27 33.35 -46.01
N ASP A 523 -5.49 33.16 -44.94
CA ASP A 523 -4.69 31.95 -44.74
C ASP A 523 -5.54 30.75 -44.30
N ASP A 524 -5.14 29.56 -44.70
CA ASP A 524 -5.78 28.30 -44.27
C ASP A 524 -5.67 28.09 -42.74
N CYS A 525 -4.65 28.70 -42.12
CA CYS A 525 -4.42 28.71 -40.67
C CYS A 525 -4.01 30.13 -40.22
N PRO A 526 -4.98 31.04 -40.00
CA PRO A 526 -4.67 32.41 -39.58
C PRO A 526 -3.92 32.42 -38.24
N GLY A 527 -2.81 33.17 -38.17
CA GLY A 527 -1.97 33.25 -36.98
C GLY A 527 -1.25 31.94 -36.66
N GLU A 528 -0.79 31.20 -37.67
CA GLU A 528 -0.06 29.95 -37.51
C GLU A 528 1.07 30.11 -36.47
N THR A 529 0.92 29.42 -35.34
CA THR A 529 1.89 29.41 -34.25
C THR A 529 2.35 27.98 -34.01
N LYS A 530 3.66 27.77 -33.98
CA LYS A 530 4.24 26.48 -33.59
C LYS A 530 4.52 26.47 -32.10
N VAL A 531 4.07 25.40 -31.45
CA VAL A 531 4.14 25.24 -30.01
C VAL A 531 4.62 23.84 -29.65
N ASP A 532 5.34 23.73 -28.55
CA ASP A 532 5.68 22.46 -27.90
C ASP A 532 4.62 22.16 -26.84
N ALA A 533 3.78 21.16 -27.10
CA ALA A 533 2.75 20.72 -26.17
C ALA A 533 3.33 19.70 -25.19
N PHE A 534 3.59 20.12 -23.95
CA PHE A 534 4.06 19.27 -22.87
C PHE A 534 2.88 18.60 -22.16
N GLN A 535 2.82 17.28 -22.19
CA GLN A 535 1.89 16.53 -21.34
C GLN A 535 2.38 16.56 -19.89
N LEU A 536 1.49 16.95 -18.97
CA LEU A 536 1.73 16.96 -17.54
C LEU A 536 1.42 15.58 -16.95
N THR A 537 2.38 14.98 -16.25
CA THR A 537 2.14 13.77 -15.44
C THR A 537 2.11 14.09 -13.96
N GLY A 538 1.69 13.11 -13.17
CA GLY A 538 1.83 13.12 -11.73
C GLY A 538 3.27 13.29 -11.23
N LEU A 539 3.40 13.66 -9.95
CA LEU A 539 4.69 13.87 -9.26
C LEU A 539 5.12 12.67 -8.41
N THR A 540 4.23 11.70 -8.17
CA THR A 540 4.56 10.45 -7.49
C THR A 540 4.50 9.31 -8.50
N PHE A 541 5.26 8.25 -8.26
CA PHE A 541 5.25 7.10 -9.17
C PHE A 541 5.51 5.78 -8.44
N ALA A 542 4.89 4.72 -8.97
CA ALA A 542 5.33 3.36 -8.75
C ALA A 542 6.22 2.94 -9.94
N SER A 543 7.26 2.18 -9.67
CA SER A 543 8.16 1.66 -10.70
C SER A 543 8.39 0.18 -10.55
N PHE A 544 8.65 -0.48 -11.68
CA PHE A 544 9.08 -1.87 -11.72
C PHE A 544 9.98 -2.08 -12.92
N GLY A 545 10.83 -3.09 -12.88
CA GLY A 545 11.74 -3.33 -13.97
C GLY A 545 12.67 -4.50 -13.73
N GLY A 546 13.59 -4.66 -14.66
CA GLY A 546 14.63 -5.65 -14.58
C GLY A 546 15.86 -5.20 -15.34
N GLY A 547 16.97 -5.80 -14.98
CA GLY A 547 18.27 -5.44 -15.51
C GLY A 547 19.27 -6.54 -15.24
N ALA A 548 20.53 -6.23 -15.52
CA ALA A 548 21.63 -7.08 -15.12
C ALA A 548 22.83 -6.24 -14.73
N THR A 549 23.56 -6.75 -13.75
CA THR A 549 24.85 -6.20 -13.35
C THR A 549 25.95 -7.14 -13.83
N TYR A 550 26.99 -6.56 -14.41
CA TYR A 550 28.21 -7.26 -14.78
C TYR A 550 29.39 -6.67 -14.01
N MET A 551 30.02 -7.47 -13.16
CA MET A 551 31.20 -7.06 -12.40
C MET A 551 32.45 -7.22 -13.27
N ILE A 552 33.18 -6.14 -13.49
CA ILE A 552 34.42 -6.14 -14.29
C ILE A 552 35.60 -6.61 -13.40
N VAL A 553 35.61 -6.15 -12.16
CA VAL A 553 36.51 -6.57 -11.07
C VAL A 553 35.69 -6.69 -9.79
N ASP A 554 36.25 -7.27 -8.73
CA ASP A 554 35.52 -7.62 -7.49
C ASP A 554 34.73 -6.46 -6.87
N ASN A 555 35.17 -5.21 -7.05
CA ASN A 555 34.57 -4.03 -6.47
C ASN A 555 33.97 -3.04 -7.49
N PHE A 556 33.99 -3.34 -8.79
CA PHE A 556 33.50 -2.43 -9.82
C PHE A 556 32.82 -3.17 -10.97
N GLY A 557 31.64 -2.68 -11.35
CA GLY A 557 30.85 -3.23 -12.44
C GLY A 557 30.01 -2.18 -13.16
N ILE A 558 29.19 -2.67 -14.09
CA ILE A 558 28.19 -1.87 -14.80
C ILE A 558 26.84 -2.55 -14.64
N THR A 559 25.82 -1.78 -14.29
CA THR A 559 24.43 -2.22 -14.31
C THR A 559 23.67 -1.53 -15.43
N ALA A 560 22.78 -2.27 -16.08
CA ALA A 560 21.86 -1.75 -17.09
C ALA A 560 20.45 -2.24 -16.79
N ASP A 561 19.51 -1.31 -16.71
CA ASP A 561 18.14 -1.57 -16.25
C ASP A 561 17.14 -1.02 -17.27
N ILE A 562 16.04 -1.75 -17.48
CA ILE A 562 14.83 -1.23 -18.12
C ILE A 562 13.78 -1.03 -17.03
N LYS A 563 13.50 0.23 -16.71
CA LYS A 563 12.50 0.64 -15.72
C LYS A 563 11.20 1.02 -16.41
N PHE A 564 10.07 0.66 -15.81
CA PHE A 564 8.75 1.17 -16.16
C PHE A 564 8.25 2.00 -14.98
N MET A 565 7.73 3.19 -15.24
CA MET A 565 7.16 4.07 -14.21
C MET A 565 5.70 4.36 -14.54
N VAL A 566 4.84 4.25 -13.53
CA VAL A 566 3.44 4.66 -13.57
C VAL A 566 3.29 5.85 -12.62
N LEU A 567 2.99 7.03 -13.16
CA LEU A 567 2.91 8.29 -12.42
C LEU A 567 1.47 8.58 -11.95
N PHE A 568 1.33 9.27 -10.81
CA PHE A 568 0.07 9.59 -10.15
C PHE A 568 0.09 11.01 -9.55
N PRO A 569 -1.07 11.70 -9.41
CA PRO A 569 -2.43 11.24 -9.73
C PRO A 569 -2.76 11.32 -11.23
N THR A 570 -2.12 12.21 -11.98
CA THR A 570 -2.27 12.26 -13.44
C THR A 570 -1.50 11.09 -14.04
N VAL A 571 -2.25 10.07 -14.47
CA VAL A 571 -1.70 8.80 -14.95
C VAL A 571 -0.80 9.02 -16.15
N GLY A 572 0.48 8.68 -15.99
CA GLY A 572 1.47 8.66 -17.06
C GLY A 572 2.20 7.32 -17.05
N PHE A 573 2.59 6.83 -18.22
CA PHE A 573 3.40 5.62 -18.35
C PHE A 573 4.74 5.97 -19.01
N VAL A 574 5.84 5.53 -18.41
CA VAL A 574 7.19 5.87 -18.87
C VAL A 574 8.05 4.62 -18.92
N ILE A 575 8.79 4.48 -20.02
CA ILE A 575 9.86 3.49 -20.17
C ILE A 575 11.18 4.22 -19.99
N ALA A 576 11.96 3.77 -19.04
CA ALA A 576 13.16 4.45 -18.57
C ALA A 576 14.38 3.52 -18.58
N PRO A 577 15.02 3.30 -19.74
CA PRO A 577 16.29 2.60 -19.78
C PRO A 577 17.37 3.40 -19.05
N SER A 578 18.22 2.72 -18.30
CA SER A 578 19.34 3.34 -17.58
C SER A 578 20.59 2.46 -17.60
N ILE A 579 21.73 3.13 -17.43
CA ILE A 579 23.03 2.48 -17.28
C ILE A 579 23.83 3.19 -16.19
N ALA A 580 24.52 2.44 -15.35
CA ALA A 580 25.32 3.00 -14.26
C ALA A 580 26.60 2.18 -14.03
N PRO A 581 27.77 2.82 -13.87
CA PRO A 581 28.83 2.22 -13.07
C PRO A 581 28.34 1.95 -11.65
N VAL A 582 28.76 0.80 -11.09
CA VAL A 582 28.48 0.40 -9.72
C VAL A 582 29.79 0.04 -9.02
N VAL A 583 29.93 0.46 -7.77
CA VAL A 583 31.08 0.13 -6.90
C VAL A 583 30.57 -0.63 -5.68
N ALA A 584 31.18 -1.78 -5.39
CA ALA A 584 30.89 -2.60 -4.21
C ALA A 584 31.95 -2.35 -3.11
N PHE A 585 31.56 -2.33 -1.84
CA PHE A 585 32.49 -2.15 -0.70
C PHE A 585 32.01 -2.77 0.61
#